data_AF-A0A9N9SZD8-F1
#
_entry.id   AF-A0A9N9SZD8-F1
#
_cell.length_a   1.000
_cell.length_b   1.000
_cell.length_c   1.000
_cell.angle_alpha   90.00
_cell.angle_beta   90.00
_cell.angle_gamma   90.00
#
_symmetry.space_group_name_H-M   'P 1'
#
loop_
_entity.id
_entity.type
_entity.pdbx_description
1 polymer ?
#
loop_
_entity_poly.entity_id
_entity_poly.type
_entity_poly.pdbx_seq_one_letter_code
_entity_poly.pdbx_strand_id
1 'polypeptide(L)'
;MSILDIKSSVKFKTITTMRTPVLAIGIAVLIIQIACVNKTNADRNENIQECLKSNGLPSGYLEKLKEEDIDNKTLCFAKCVMKKKELFDDNGKLKMENVNKDIDSHKKASEEAKKVARNCMGLINKISSCEDTLKYKACLSSVFCSEK
;
A
#
# COMPACT_ATOMS: atom_id res chain seq x y z
N MET A 1 -14.02 -18.77 47.86
CA MET A 1 -14.99 -19.50 47.02
C MET A 1 -15.52 -18.50 45.98
N SER A 2 -15.23 -18.76 44.70
CA SER A 2 -15.73 -18.10 43.45
C SER A 2 -15.29 -16.63 43.23
N ILE A 3 -14.57 -16.15 42.19
CA ILE A 3 -14.53 -16.30 40.71
C ILE A 3 -15.75 -15.70 39.96
N LEU A 4 -15.43 -14.76 39.03
CA LEU A 4 -16.21 -14.11 37.93
C LEU A 4 -17.19 -13.00 38.38
N ASP A 5 -17.26 -11.79 37.78
CA ASP A 5 -17.39 -11.46 36.36
C ASP A 5 -17.01 -10.01 35.95
N ILE A 6 -16.88 -9.84 34.64
CA ILE A 6 -16.40 -8.73 33.80
C ILE A 6 -17.43 -7.58 33.62
N LYS A 7 -17.00 -6.30 33.58
CA LYS A 7 -17.57 -5.27 32.66
C LYS A 7 -16.77 -3.94 32.57
N SER A 8 -16.24 -3.69 31.37
CA SER A 8 -16.30 -2.45 30.57
C SER A 8 -16.10 -1.07 31.22
N SER A 9 -15.10 -0.32 30.75
CA SER A 9 -15.19 1.12 30.36
C SER A 9 -13.80 1.72 30.04
N VAL A 10 -13.36 1.70 28.78
CA VAL A 10 -12.25 2.54 28.32
C VAL A 10 -12.83 3.80 27.69
N LYS A 11 -12.78 4.91 28.44
CA LYS A 11 -13.23 6.24 28.00
C LYS A 11 -12.19 6.90 27.09
N PHE A 12 -12.61 7.24 25.89
CA PHE A 12 -11.96 8.20 24.99
C PHE A 12 -11.73 9.53 25.72
N LYS A 13 -10.50 10.06 25.70
CA LYS A 13 -10.21 11.42 26.18
C LYS A 13 -9.55 12.21 25.07
N THR A 14 -10.35 13.07 24.45
CA THR A 14 -9.96 14.14 23.54
C THR A 14 -8.92 15.04 24.22
N ILE A 15 -7.75 15.24 23.62
CA ILE A 15 -6.75 16.21 24.11
C ILE A 15 -6.62 17.37 23.12
N THR A 16 -7.03 18.49 23.68
CA THR A 16 -7.10 19.88 23.27
C THR A 16 -5.84 20.45 22.62
N THR A 17 -6.08 21.25 21.58
CA THR A 17 -5.31 22.35 20.99
C THR A 17 -4.19 22.93 21.86
N MET A 18 -2.95 22.92 21.37
CA MET A 18 -1.87 23.78 21.87
C MET A 18 -1.07 24.36 20.69
N ARG A 19 -0.96 25.70 20.67
CA ARG A 19 -0.30 26.50 19.64
C ARG A 19 1.22 26.45 19.79
N THR A 20 1.91 26.58 18.63
CA THR A 20 3.31 27.01 18.36
C THR A 20 4.49 26.05 18.68
N PRO A 21 5.62 26.10 17.93
CA PRO A 21 5.89 26.66 16.60
C PRO A 21 6.51 25.64 15.61
N VAL A 22 6.39 25.97 14.32
CA VAL A 22 6.90 25.28 13.13
C VAL A 22 8.43 25.25 13.14
N LEU A 23 9.08 24.20 13.67
CA LEU A 23 10.52 23.93 13.41
C LEU A 23 10.98 22.51 13.85
N ALA A 24 10.24 21.45 13.50
CA ALA A 24 10.72 20.06 13.67
C ALA A 24 10.11 19.08 12.65
N ILE A 25 9.68 19.59 11.50
CA ILE A 25 8.97 18.81 10.47
C ILE A 25 10.01 18.29 9.46
N GLY A 26 10.90 17.40 9.92
CA GLY A 26 11.93 16.81 9.04
C GLY A 26 12.19 15.34 9.27
N ILE A 27 11.98 14.82 10.48
CA ILE A 27 12.47 13.47 10.85
C ILE A 27 11.36 12.58 11.45
N ALA A 28 10.24 13.14 11.90
CA ALA A 28 9.14 12.35 12.51
C ALA A 28 8.21 11.64 11.49
N VAL A 29 8.33 11.91 10.18
CA VAL A 29 7.47 11.31 9.14
C VAL A 29 7.89 9.88 8.77
N LEU A 30 9.10 9.45 9.15
CA LEU A 30 9.65 8.15 8.74
C LEU A 30 9.21 6.94 9.60
N ILE A 31 8.61 7.14 10.78
CA ILE A 31 8.35 6.03 11.74
C ILE A 31 6.95 5.37 11.59
N ILE A 32 6.07 5.87 10.71
CA ILE A 32 4.67 5.37 10.60
C ILE A 32 4.50 4.21 9.59
N GLN A 33 5.48 3.31 9.41
CA GLN A 33 5.52 2.46 8.20
C GLN A 33 5.48 0.92 8.39
N ILE A 34 4.97 0.34 9.48
CA ILE A 34 5.19 -1.11 9.72
C ILE A 34 3.96 -1.92 10.17
N ALA A 35 2.75 -1.68 9.64
CA ALA A 35 1.62 -2.56 9.98
C ALA A 35 0.52 -2.74 8.92
N CYS A 36 0.66 -2.21 7.70
CA CYS A 36 -0.46 -2.15 6.75
C CYS A 36 -0.30 -3.13 5.58
N VAL A 37 -0.45 -4.45 5.80
CA VAL A 37 -0.59 -5.41 4.69
C VAL A 37 -1.74 -6.38 4.96
N ASN A 38 -2.90 -6.12 4.33
CA ASN A 38 -3.94 -7.13 4.21
C ASN A 38 -3.61 -8.07 3.04
N LYS A 39 -3.47 -9.37 3.35
CA LYS A 39 -3.24 -10.45 2.41
C LYS A 39 -4.46 -10.60 1.49
N THR A 40 -4.30 -10.25 0.20
CA THR A 40 -5.35 -10.45 -0.82
C THR A 40 -5.15 -11.77 -1.55
N ASN A 41 -6.24 -12.33 -2.07
CA ASN A 41 -6.34 -13.61 -2.78
C ASN A 41 -5.63 -13.59 -4.14
N ALA A 42 -4.31 -13.42 -4.13
CA ALA A 42 -3.47 -13.28 -5.31
C ALA A 42 -3.28 -14.59 -6.09
N ASP A 43 -3.49 -15.76 -5.47
CA ASP A 43 -3.10 -17.05 -6.03
C ASP A 43 -3.91 -17.49 -7.28
N ARG A 44 -5.12 -16.95 -7.48
CA ARG A 44 -6.03 -17.37 -8.57
C ARG A 44 -6.03 -16.49 -9.83
N ASN A 45 -5.12 -15.53 -9.93
CA ASN A 45 -5.06 -14.65 -11.10
C ASN A 45 -3.97 -15.14 -12.07
N GLU A 46 -4.35 -15.44 -13.32
CA GLU A 46 -3.42 -15.89 -14.38
C GLU A 46 -2.24 -14.93 -14.56
N ASN A 47 -2.50 -13.63 -14.51
CA ASN A 47 -1.45 -12.60 -14.59
C ASN A 47 -0.44 -12.69 -13.43
N ILE A 48 -0.90 -13.09 -12.24
CA ILE A 48 -0.04 -13.25 -11.06
C ILE A 48 0.83 -14.50 -11.22
N GLN A 49 0.26 -15.60 -11.68
CA GLN A 49 1.01 -16.84 -11.94
C GLN A 49 2.06 -16.64 -13.04
N GLU A 50 1.73 -15.92 -14.12
CA GLU A 50 2.69 -15.58 -15.16
C GLU A 50 3.83 -14.70 -14.64
N CYS A 51 3.51 -13.70 -13.81
CA CYS A 51 4.53 -12.85 -13.20
C CYS A 51 5.41 -13.58 -12.19
N LEU A 52 4.86 -14.53 -11.41
CA LEU A 52 5.65 -15.40 -10.53
C LEU A 52 6.65 -16.23 -11.34
N LYS A 53 6.17 -16.93 -12.38
CA LYS A 53 7.01 -17.74 -13.27
C LYS A 53 8.10 -16.93 -13.96
N SER A 54 7.75 -15.78 -14.53
CA SER A 54 8.69 -14.91 -15.27
C SER A 54 9.80 -14.35 -14.38
N ASN A 55 9.55 -14.20 -13.08
CA ASN A 55 10.54 -13.73 -12.10
C ASN A 55 11.20 -14.88 -11.31
N GLY A 56 10.93 -16.14 -11.66
CA GLY A 56 11.50 -17.32 -10.98
C GLY A 56 11.05 -17.45 -9.53
N LEU A 57 9.85 -16.99 -9.19
CA LEU A 57 9.27 -17.06 -7.85
C LEU A 57 8.38 -18.32 -7.74
N PRO A 58 8.44 -19.04 -6.60
CA PRO A 58 7.64 -20.24 -6.41
C PRO A 58 6.15 -19.94 -6.28
N SER A 59 5.32 -20.92 -6.63
CA SER A 59 3.89 -20.91 -6.26
C SER A 59 3.75 -20.80 -4.74
N GLY A 60 2.84 -19.93 -4.26
CA GLY A 60 2.69 -19.63 -2.84
C GLY A 60 3.72 -18.65 -2.26
N TYR A 61 4.61 -18.04 -3.09
CA TYR A 61 5.54 -16.98 -2.65
C TYR A 61 4.81 -15.86 -1.90
N LEU A 62 3.68 -15.41 -2.44
CA LEU A 62 2.88 -14.33 -1.86
C LEU A 62 2.28 -14.67 -0.50
N GLU A 63 2.10 -15.96 -0.22
CA GLU A 63 1.55 -16.40 1.06
C GLU A 63 2.55 -16.29 2.21
N LYS A 64 3.84 -16.34 1.86
CA LYS A 64 4.99 -16.34 2.77
C LYS A 64 5.70 -15.00 2.81
N LEU A 65 5.39 -14.10 1.88
CA LEU A 65 6.01 -12.79 1.77
C LEU A 65 5.72 -11.96 3.03
N LYS A 66 6.78 -11.58 3.74
CA LYS A 66 6.72 -10.58 4.80
C LYS A 66 7.25 -9.24 4.30
N GLU A 67 6.96 -8.18 5.05
CA GLU A 67 7.45 -6.84 4.70
C GLU A 67 8.98 -6.72 4.76
N GLU A 68 9.61 -7.46 5.67
CA GLU A 68 11.07 -7.60 5.79
C GLU A 68 11.72 -8.33 4.60
N ASP A 69 10.92 -9.08 3.82
CA ASP A 69 11.37 -9.89 2.67
C ASP A 69 11.22 -9.16 1.32
N ILE A 70 10.90 -7.86 1.30
CA ILE A 70 10.76 -7.09 0.06
C ILE A 70 12.14 -6.88 -0.56
N ASP A 71 12.51 -7.78 -1.46
CA ASP A 71 13.74 -7.74 -2.23
C ASP A 71 13.48 -7.26 -3.68
N ASN A 72 14.53 -7.16 -4.49
CA ASN A 72 14.39 -6.73 -5.87
C ASN A 72 13.48 -7.68 -6.70
N LYS A 73 13.43 -8.98 -6.39
CA LYS A 73 12.54 -9.92 -7.09
C LYS A 73 11.08 -9.64 -6.74
N THR A 74 10.77 -9.34 -5.48
CA THR A 74 9.44 -8.89 -5.06
C THR A 74 9.02 -7.65 -5.84
N LEU A 75 9.93 -6.68 -5.99
CA LEU A 75 9.66 -5.42 -6.68
C LEU A 75 9.47 -5.63 -8.19
N CYS A 76 10.24 -6.51 -8.81
CA CYS A 76 10.07 -6.85 -10.23
C CYS A 76 8.78 -7.64 -10.48
N PHE A 77 8.41 -8.53 -9.56
CA PHE A 77 7.11 -9.16 -9.57
C PHE A 77 5.97 -8.12 -9.50
N ALA A 78 6.04 -7.17 -8.56
CA ALA A 78 5.05 -6.10 -8.45
C ALA A 78 4.95 -5.27 -9.74
N LYS A 79 6.10 -4.92 -10.34
CA LYS A 79 6.15 -4.21 -11.63
C LYS A 79 5.46 -5.01 -12.74
N CYS A 80 5.69 -6.31 -12.80
CA CYS A 80 5.05 -7.19 -13.78
C CYS A 80 3.52 -7.18 -13.62
N VAL A 81 3.02 -7.32 -12.39
CA VAL A 81 1.58 -7.29 -12.11
C VAL A 81 0.98 -5.93 -12.50
N MET A 82 1.64 -4.83 -12.14
CA MET A 82 1.23 -3.49 -12.51
C MET A 82 1.19 -3.30 -14.05
N LYS A 83 2.14 -3.90 -14.77
CA LYS A 83 2.16 -3.90 -16.24
C LYS A 83 0.98 -4.67 -16.83
N LYS A 84 0.67 -5.85 -16.29
CA LYS A 84 -0.48 -6.68 -16.72
C LYS A 84 -1.84 -6.03 -16.41
N LYS A 85 -1.91 -5.23 -15.34
CA LYS A 85 -3.05 -4.36 -15.03
C LYS A 85 -3.11 -3.10 -15.90
N GLU A 86 -2.15 -2.92 -16.80
CA GLU A 86 -2.02 -1.72 -17.64
C GLU A 86 -2.00 -0.41 -16.84
N LEU A 87 -1.36 -0.40 -15.67
CA LEU A 87 -1.26 0.80 -14.85
C LEU A 87 -0.24 1.79 -15.44
N PHE A 88 0.65 1.33 -16.30
CA PHE A 88 1.59 2.16 -17.05
C PHE A 88 1.84 1.61 -18.47
N ASP A 89 2.24 2.50 -19.37
CA ASP A 89 2.55 2.17 -20.77
C ASP A 89 3.96 1.56 -20.95
N ASP A 90 4.40 1.28 -22.18
CA ASP A 90 5.74 0.73 -22.43
C ASP A 90 6.87 1.71 -22.10
N ASN A 91 6.55 3.00 -22.06
CA ASN A 91 7.47 4.06 -21.64
C ASN A 91 7.48 4.26 -20.12
N GLY A 92 6.71 3.48 -19.35
CA GLY A 92 6.61 3.60 -17.90
C GLY A 92 5.73 4.74 -17.42
N LYS A 93 5.02 5.46 -18.29
CA LYS A 93 4.10 6.54 -17.90
C LYS A 93 2.81 5.94 -17.36
N LEU A 94 2.33 6.45 -16.23
CA LEU A 94 1.09 5.97 -15.62
C LEU A 94 -0.11 6.24 -16.54
N LYS A 95 -0.94 5.21 -16.74
CA LYS A 95 -2.27 5.32 -17.37
C LYS A 95 -3.26 5.73 -16.28
N MET A 96 -3.38 7.04 -16.04
CA MET A 96 -4.14 7.58 -14.89
C MET A 96 -5.59 7.10 -14.81
N GLU A 97 -6.24 6.81 -15.93
CA GLU A 97 -7.57 6.19 -15.96
C GLU A 97 -7.59 4.84 -15.21
N ASN A 98 -6.63 3.96 -15.53
CA ASN A 98 -6.52 2.63 -14.91
C ASN A 98 -6.03 2.73 -13.45
N VAL A 99 -5.14 3.68 -13.17
CA VAL A 99 -4.69 3.96 -11.79
C VAL A 99 -5.86 4.42 -10.91
N ASN A 100 -6.73 5.29 -11.42
CA ASN A 100 -7.92 5.72 -10.69
C ASN A 100 -8.88 4.54 -10.44
N LYS A 101 -9.09 3.66 -11.43
CA LYS A 101 -9.88 2.43 -11.25
C LYS A 101 -9.28 1.49 -10.20
N ASP A 102 -7.96 1.34 -10.17
CA ASP A 102 -7.24 0.53 -9.16
C ASP A 102 -7.43 1.13 -7.77
N ILE A 103 -7.27 2.45 -7.61
CA ILE A 103 -7.56 3.17 -6.35
C ILE A 103 -9.02 2.98 -5.91
N ASP A 104 -9.97 3.11 -6.82
CA ASP A 104 -11.40 2.99 -6.54
C ASP A 104 -11.82 1.56 -6.17
N SER A 105 -11.02 0.56 -6.58
CA SER A 105 -11.24 -0.84 -6.20
C SER A 105 -11.07 -1.07 -4.68
N HIS A 106 -10.36 -0.18 -3.99
CA HIS A 106 -10.22 -0.20 -2.53
C HIS A 106 -11.44 0.40 -1.84
N LYS A 107 -12.56 -0.34 -1.85
CA LYS A 107 -13.88 0.10 -1.35
C LYS A 107 -13.90 0.57 0.11
N LYS A 108 -12.95 0.12 0.94
CA LYS A 108 -12.86 0.48 2.35
C LYS A 108 -12.05 1.75 2.63
N ALA A 109 -11.29 2.24 1.64
CA ALA A 109 -10.55 3.49 1.79
C ALA A 109 -11.52 4.68 1.73
N SER A 110 -11.29 5.68 2.58
CA SER A 110 -12.06 6.93 2.52
C SER A 110 -11.80 7.70 1.23
N GLU A 111 -12.73 8.58 0.86
CA GLU A 111 -12.55 9.43 -0.33
C GLU A 111 -11.37 10.40 -0.17
N GLU A 112 -11.08 10.85 1.05
CA GLU A 112 -9.90 11.64 1.35
C GLU A 112 -8.62 10.84 1.09
N ALA A 113 -8.56 9.58 1.54
CA ALA A 113 -7.41 8.71 1.32
C ALA A 113 -7.18 8.43 -0.16
N LYS A 114 -8.25 8.17 -0.92
CA LYS A 114 -8.20 8.02 -2.39
C LYS A 114 -7.75 9.31 -3.07
N LYS A 115 -8.25 10.48 -2.64
CA LYS A 115 -7.83 11.78 -3.19
C LYS A 115 -6.33 12.03 -2.97
N VAL A 116 -5.82 11.75 -1.77
CA VAL A 116 -4.38 11.84 -1.46
C VAL A 116 -3.58 10.91 -2.38
N ALA A 117 -4.02 9.67 -2.56
CA ALA A 117 -3.35 8.74 -3.46
C ALA A 117 -3.34 9.24 -4.91
N ARG A 118 -4.48 9.69 -5.46
CA ARG A 118 -4.56 10.23 -6.83
C ARG A 118 -3.61 11.42 -7.03
N ASN A 119 -3.58 12.35 -6.07
CA ASN A 119 -2.66 13.48 -6.12
C ASN A 119 -1.19 13.03 -6.09
N CYS A 120 -0.85 12.07 -5.23
CA CYS A 120 0.49 11.51 -5.16
C CYS A 120 0.88 10.80 -6.48
N MET A 121 -0.02 10.02 -7.07
CA MET A 121 0.21 9.34 -8.36
C MET A 121 0.51 10.33 -9.49
N GLY A 122 -0.13 11.51 -9.47
CA GLY A 122 0.14 12.59 -10.42
C GLY A 122 1.56 13.16 -10.35
N LEU A 123 2.30 12.91 -9.27
CA LEU A 123 3.70 13.31 -9.09
C LEU A 123 4.69 12.24 -9.58
N ILE A 124 4.22 11.04 -9.93
CA ILE A 124 5.06 9.98 -10.44
C ILE A 124 5.30 10.21 -11.94
N ASN A 125 6.52 10.62 -12.29
CA ASN A 125 6.90 10.83 -13.68
C ASN A 125 6.89 9.53 -14.50
N LYS A 126 7.51 8.46 -13.97
CA LYS A 126 7.72 7.19 -14.68
C LYS A 126 8.00 6.03 -13.73
N ILE A 127 7.56 4.84 -14.13
CA ILE A 127 7.94 3.53 -13.58
C ILE A 127 8.84 2.82 -14.60
N SER A 128 10.15 2.93 -14.42
CA SER A 128 11.17 2.44 -15.34
C SER A 128 11.91 1.21 -14.82
N SER A 129 12.15 1.15 -13.52
CA SER A 129 12.82 0.02 -12.84
C SER A 129 11.85 -0.73 -11.92
N CYS A 130 12.33 -1.80 -11.29
CA CYS A 130 11.55 -2.54 -10.31
C CYS A 130 11.36 -1.70 -9.04
N GLU A 131 12.40 -0.99 -8.62
CA GLU A 131 12.42 -0.10 -7.46
C GLU A 131 11.44 1.06 -7.59
N ASP A 132 11.18 1.54 -8.81
CA ASP A 132 10.18 2.58 -9.06
C ASP A 132 8.77 2.19 -8.58
N THR A 133 8.47 0.89 -8.45
CA THR A 133 7.19 0.42 -7.89
C THR A 133 6.98 0.85 -6.43
N LEU A 134 8.06 1.13 -5.70
CA LEU A 134 7.99 1.70 -4.35
C LEU A 134 7.32 3.07 -4.33
N LYS A 135 7.44 3.85 -5.41
CA LYS A 135 6.74 5.15 -5.55
C LYS A 135 5.23 4.94 -5.58
N TYR A 136 4.78 3.93 -6.33
CA TYR A 136 3.38 3.55 -6.40
C TYR A 136 2.87 3.04 -5.04
N LYS A 137 3.62 2.14 -4.38
CA LYS A 137 3.30 1.65 -3.03
C LYS A 137 3.19 2.80 -2.03
N ALA A 138 4.13 3.74 -2.05
CA ALA A 138 4.14 4.90 -1.17
C ALA A 138 2.88 5.77 -1.35
N CYS A 139 2.44 6.00 -2.59
CA CYS A 139 1.21 6.75 -2.86
C CYS A 139 -0.07 6.04 -2.40
N LEU A 140 -0.09 4.71 -2.40
CA LEU A 140 -1.24 3.94 -1.90
C LEU A 140 -1.22 3.71 -0.38
N SER A 141 -0.18 4.13 0.34
CA SER A 141 -0.10 3.93 1.79
C SER A 141 -1.31 4.54 2.53
N SER A 142 -1.82 5.70 2.09
CA SER A 142 -3.04 6.30 2.64
C SER A 142 -4.28 5.43 2.41
N VAL A 143 -4.37 4.74 1.27
CA VAL A 143 -5.48 3.86 0.90
C VAL A 143 -5.46 2.58 1.72
N PHE A 144 -4.29 1.99 1.92
CA PHE A 144 -4.12 0.74 2.68
C PHE A 144 -4.18 0.93 4.20
N CYS A 145 -3.81 2.10 4.73
CA CYS A 145 -3.78 2.37 6.17
C CYS A 145 -5.02 3.08 6.73
N SER A 146 -6.07 3.32 5.92
CA SER A 146 -7.30 4.00 6.37
C SER A 146 -8.40 3.06 6.89
N GLU A 147 -8.15 1.76 7.04
CA GLU A 147 -9.10 0.81 7.66
C GLU A 147 -9.18 0.94 9.20
N LYS A 148 -9.42 2.16 9.72
CA LYS A 148 -9.79 2.34 11.13
C LYS A 148 -11.27 2.61 11.30
#